data_AF-A0A6F8PTG4-F1
#
_entry.id   AF-A0A6F8PTG4-F1
#
_cell.length_a   1.000
_cell.length_b   1.000
_cell.length_c   1.000
_cell.angle_alpha   90.00
_cell.angle_beta   90.00
_cell.angle_gamma   90.00
#
_symmetry.space_group_name_H-M   'P 1'
#
loop_
_entity.id
_entity.type
_entity.pdbx_description
1 polymer ?
#
loop_
_entity_poly.entity_id
_entity_poly.type
_entity_poly.pdbx_seq_one_letter_code
_entity_poly.pdbx_strand_id
1 'polypeptide(L)'
;MVIDEAFGRGSDDSARFGLELFKQLNLQLLVITPKQKIHVIEPYVSHVGFVSNPEGHQSQLRTLSIDEHLAEKAKRQALQATIRVVNSE
;
A
#
# COMPACT_ATOMS: atom_id res chain seq x y z
N MET A 1 -15.86 2.46 -6.64
CA MET A 1 -15.55 3.90 -6.71
C MET A 1 -14.04 4.07 -6.82
N VAL A 2 -13.56 4.95 -7.69
CA VAL A 2 -12.13 5.26 -7.81
C VAL A 2 -11.87 6.61 -7.16
N ILE A 3 -10.84 6.70 -6.32
CA ILE A 3 -10.43 7.96 -5.70
C ILE A 3 -8.95 8.19 -6.02
N ASP A 4 -8.68 9.27 -6.74
CA ASP A 4 -7.31 9.75 -6.97
C ASP A 4 -6.89 10.69 -5.82
N GLU A 5 -5.60 10.63 -5.47
CA GLU A 5 -5.00 11.34 -4.33
C GLU A 5 -5.79 11.20 -3.01
N ALA A 6 -6.30 9.98 -2.76
CA ALA A 6 -7.22 9.77 -1.65
C ALA A 6 -6.60 10.21 -0.31
N PHE A 7 -7.41 10.94 0.47
CA PHE A 7 -7.09 11.41 1.81
C PHE A 7 -5.91 12.40 1.92
N GLY A 8 -5.34 12.87 0.82
CA GLY A 8 -4.14 13.74 0.81
C GLY A 8 -4.30 15.09 1.53
N ARG A 9 -5.53 15.60 1.72
CA ARG A 9 -5.80 16.93 2.32
C ARG A 9 -6.51 16.92 3.69
N GLY A 10 -7.03 15.78 4.14
CA GLY A 10 -7.72 15.66 5.45
C GLY A 10 -6.77 15.46 6.62
N SER A 11 -7.25 15.29 7.85
CA SER A 11 -6.47 14.70 8.94
C SER A 11 -6.44 13.16 8.82
N ASP A 12 -5.64 12.48 9.65
CA ASP A 12 -5.67 11.00 9.73
C ASP A 12 -7.01 10.51 10.27
N ASP A 13 -7.59 11.22 11.25
CA ASP A 13 -8.90 10.88 11.83
C ASP A 13 -10.04 11.01 10.82
N SER A 14 -10.04 12.09 10.01
CA SER A 14 -11.03 12.26 8.94
C SER A 14 -10.92 11.16 7.87
N ALA A 15 -9.70 10.74 7.55
CA ALA A 15 -9.47 9.66 6.60
C ALA A 15 -9.98 8.31 7.15
N ARG A 16 -9.69 8.00 8.42
CA ARG A 16 -10.19 6.80 9.10
C ARG A 16 -11.72 6.78 9.17
N PHE A 17 -12.33 7.91 9.54
CA PHE A 17 -13.78 8.04 9.58
C PHE A 17 -14.42 7.75 8.20
N GLY A 18 -13.87 8.33 7.13
CA GLY A 18 -14.35 8.08 5.78
C GLY A 18 -14.25 6.60 5.37
N LEU A 19 -13.13 5.95 5.67
CA LEU A 19 -12.91 4.53 5.37
C LEU A 19 -13.88 3.61 6.13
N GLU A 20 -14.11 3.88 7.42
CA GLU A 20 -15.11 3.13 8.20
C GLU A 20 -16.53 3.32 7.65
N LEU A 21 -16.90 4.54 7.27
CA LEU A 21 -18.20 4.79 6.64
C LEU A 21 -18.35 4.00 5.34
N PHE A 22 -17.34 4.01 4.46
CA PHE A 22 -17.40 3.26 3.21
C PHE A 22 -17.50 1.74 3.43
N LYS A 23 -16.83 1.22 4.47
CA LYS A 23 -16.95 -0.18 4.89
C LYS A 23 -18.36 -0.50 5.36
N GLN A 24 -18.96 0.35 6.19
CA GLN A 24 -20.35 0.18 6.66
C GLN A 24 -21.37 0.23 5.51
N LEU A 25 -21.09 1.04 4.49
CA LEU A 25 -21.90 1.14 3.27
C LEU A 25 -21.60 0.02 2.25
N ASN A 26 -20.70 -0.91 2.57
CA ASN A 26 -20.29 -2.02 1.70
C ASN A 26 -19.80 -1.57 0.31
N LEU A 27 -19.00 -0.49 0.26
CA LEU A 27 -18.48 0.06 -0.99
C LEU A 27 -17.11 -0.53 -1.33
N GLN A 28 -16.96 -0.96 -2.59
CA GLN A 28 -15.65 -1.30 -3.15
C GLN A 28 -14.91 -0.03 -3.61
N LEU A 29 -13.67 0.11 -3.15
CA LEU A 29 -12.81 1.27 -3.41
C LEU A 29 -11.55 0.84 -4.17
N LEU A 30 -11.17 1.64 -5.17
CA LEU A 30 -9.83 1.65 -5.75
C LEU A 30 -9.20 3.00 -5.41
N VAL A 31 -8.15 2.96 -4.59
CA VAL A 31 -7.43 4.16 -4.14
C VAL A 31 -6.11 4.27 -4.90
N ILE A 32 -5.87 5.43 -5.49
CA ILE A 32 -4.62 5.77 -6.16
C ILE A 32 -3.97 6.89 -5.33
N THR A 33 -2.79 6.65 -4.77
CA THR A 33 -2.07 7.65 -3.96
C THR A 33 -0.55 7.49 -4.08
N PRO A 34 0.22 8.57 -4.29
CA PRO A 34 1.65 8.46 -4.58
C PRO A 34 2.55 8.19 -3.38
N LYS A 35 2.09 8.30 -2.11
CA LYS A 35 2.79 7.82 -0.88
C LYS A 35 2.17 8.26 0.46
N GLN A 36 1.22 9.19 0.48
CA GLN A 36 0.75 9.78 1.72
C GLN A 36 -0.30 8.89 2.41
N LYS A 37 -0.26 8.85 3.75
CA LYS A 37 -1.24 8.18 4.63
C LYS A 37 -1.44 6.69 4.39
N ILE A 38 -0.42 6.01 3.86
CA ILE A 38 -0.44 4.55 3.67
C ILE A 38 -0.82 3.85 4.98
N HIS A 39 -0.28 4.29 6.12
CA HIS A 39 -0.58 3.70 7.44
C HIS A 39 -2.05 3.81 7.87
N VAL A 40 -2.79 4.80 7.35
CA VAL A 40 -4.23 4.97 7.64
C VAL A 40 -5.08 4.06 6.75
N ILE A 41 -4.70 3.90 5.48
CA ILE A 41 -5.45 3.09 4.50
C ILE A 41 -5.13 1.60 4.61
N GLU A 42 -3.89 1.23 4.96
CA GLU A 42 -3.37 -0.15 4.97
C GLU A 42 -4.29 -1.16 5.67
N PRO A 43 -4.92 -0.85 6.83
CA PRO A 43 -5.85 -1.78 7.49
C PRO A 43 -7.12 -2.13 6.70
N TYR A 44 -7.48 -1.34 5.69
CA TYR A 44 -8.68 -1.52 4.87
C TYR A 44 -8.37 -2.11 3.49
N VAL A 45 -7.09 -2.38 3.20
CA VAL A 45 -6.63 -2.83 1.88
C VAL A 45 -6.67 -4.35 1.80
N SER A 46 -7.31 -4.88 0.75
CA SER A 46 -7.27 -6.31 0.42
C SER A 46 -6.23 -6.65 -0.65
N HIS A 47 -5.92 -5.70 -1.55
CA HIS A 47 -4.96 -5.87 -2.64
C HIS A 47 -4.17 -4.59 -2.86
N VAL A 48 -2.88 -4.74 -3.19
CA VAL A 48 -1.98 -3.64 -3.55
C VAL A 48 -1.51 -3.79 -4.99
N GLY A 49 -1.53 -2.69 -5.74
CA GLY A 49 -1.00 -2.60 -7.10
C GLY A 49 0.25 -1.73 -7.14
N PHE A 50 1.37 -2.31 -7.54
CA PHE A 50 2.61 -1.58 -7.78
C PHE A 50 2.73 -1.25 -9.26
N VAL A 51 2.79 0.05 -9.57
CA VAL A 51 3.05 0.53 -10.93
C VAL A 51 4.55 0.84 -11.06
N SER A 52 5.20 0.26 -12.06
CA SER A 52 6.57 0.58 -12.44
C SER A 52 6.62 0.91 -13.93
N ASN A 53 7.59 1.71 -14.34
CA ASN A 53 7.86 1.98 -15.76
C ASN A 53 9.38 2.03 -15.95
N PRO A 54 10.06 0.86 -15.95
CA PRO A 54 11.53 0.80 -15.89
C PRO A 54 12.21 1.45 -17.10
N GLU A 55 11.62 1.29 -18.28
CA GLU A 55 12.19 1.77 -19.55
C GLU A 55 11.49 3.05 -20.07
N GLY A 56 10.57 3.61 -19.28
CA GLY A 56 9.87 4.88 -19.58
C GLY A 56 8.74 4.80 -20.59
N HIS A 57 8.66 3.74 -21.40
CA HIS A 57 7.71 3.62 -22.51
C HIS A 57 6.57 2.61 -22.26
N GLN A 58 6.62 1.82 -21.18
CA GLN A 58 5.60 0.83 -20.85
C GLN A 58 5.39 0.73 -19.34
N SER A 59 4.22 1.15 -18.88
CA SER A 59 3.79 0.93 -17.50
C SER A 59 3.47 -0.54 -17.26
N GLN A 60 4.06 -1.08 -16.20
CA GLN A 60 3.84 -2.44 -15.70
C GLN A 60 3.07 -2.35 -14.39
N LEU A 61 2.03 -3.18 -14.23
CA LEU A 61 1.26 -3.29 -12.99
C LEU A 61 1.46 -4.68 -12.39
N ARG A 62 1.97 -4.72 -11.16
CA ARG A 62 2.01 -5.94 -10.34
C ARG A 62 1.01 -5.83 -9.21
N THR A 63 0.01 -6.70 -9.21
CA THR A 63 -0.99 -6.78 -8.15
C THR A 63 -0.69 -7.95 -7.22
N LEU A 64 -0.88 -7.73 -5.92
CA LEU A 64 -0.75 -8.74 -4.87
C LEU A 64 -1.94 -8.61 -3.92
N SER A 65 -2.35 -9.71 -3.32
CA SER A 65 -3.13 -9.64 -2.09
C SER A 65 -2.30 -8.98 -0.97
N ILE A 66 -2.98 -8.43 0.02
CA ILE A 66 -2.30 -7.83 1.18
C ILE A 66 -1.47 -8.87 1.94
N ASP A 67 -1.93 -10.12 2.01
CA ASP A 67 -1.22 -11.22 2.67
C ASP A 67 0.10 -11.58 1.95
N GLU A 68 0.06 -11.70 0.62
CA GLU A 68 1.26 -11.92 -0.19
C GLU A 68 2.26 -10.76 -0.02
N HIS A 69 1.76 -9.53 -0.04
CA HIS A 69 2.60 -8.35 0.16
C HIS A 69 3.30 -8.35 1.52
N LEU A 70 2.57 -8.65 2.60
CA LEU A 70 3.12 -8.71 3.96
C LEU A 70 4.14 -9.85 4.11
N ALA A 71 3.88 -11.01 3.54
CA ALA A 71 4.82 -12.13 3.53
C ALA A 71 6.12 -11.77 2.79
N GLU A 72 6.03 -11.12 1.62
CA GLU A 72 7.20 -10.64 0.87
C GLU A 72 7.96 -9.54 1.61
N LYS A 73 7.25 -8.63 2.28
CA LYS A 73 7.86 -7.58 3.11
C LYS A 73 8.66 -8.18 4.26
N ALA A 74 8.10 -9.17 4.96
CA ALA A 74 8.78 -9.88 6.04
C ALA A 74 10.04 -10.62 5.55
N LYS A 75 9.95 -11.35 4.43
CA LYS A 75 11.11 -12.03 3.82
C LYS A 75 12.23 -11.05 3.46
N ARG A 76 11.90 -9.90 2.86
CA ARG A 76 12.89 -8.85 2.52
C ARG A 76 13.56 -8.26 3.75
N GLN A 77 12.80 -8.00 4.80
CA GLN A 77 13.34 -7.47 6.07
C GLN A 77 14.27 -8.48 6.75
N ALA A 78 13.89 -9.77 6.77
CA ALA A 78 14.73 -10.84 7.30
C ALA A 78 16.05 -10.94 6.53
N LEU A 79 16.00 -10.94 5.19
CA LEU A 79 17.19 -10.99 4.34
C LEU A 79 18.13 -9.79 4.58
N GLN A 80 17.58 -8.59 4.70
CA GLN A 80 18.35 -7.38 5.01
C GLN A 80 19.02 -7.45 6.37
N ALA A 81 18.33 -7.98 7.38
CA ALA A 81 18.90 -8.19 8.71
C ALA A 81 20.07 -9.20 8.66
N THR A 82 19.92 -10.30 7.93
CA THR A 82 20.99 -11.29 7.73
C THR A 82 22.21 -10.68 7.04
N ILE A 83 22.03 -9.94 5.95
CA ILE A 83 23.15 -9.29 5.23
C ILE A 83 23.89 -8.29 6.14
N ARG A 84 23.16 -7.55 6.98
CA ARG A 84 23.78 -6.59 7.90
C ARG A 84 24.68 -7.28 8.93
N VAL A 85 24.29 -8.45 9.44
CA VAL A 85 25.11 -9.22 10.39
C VAL A 85 26.39 -9.72 9.72
N VAL A 86 26.29 -10.26 8.50
CA VAL A 86 27.44 -10.78 7.75
C VAL A 86 28.45 -9.68 7.38
N ASN A 87 28.00 -8.47 7.10
CA ASN A 87 28.89 -7.34 6.79
C ASN A 87 29.48 -6.64 8.03
N SER A 88 29.14 -7.09 9.24
CA SER A 88 29.64 -6.56 10.51
C SER A 88 30.65 -7.47 11.22
N GLU A 89 30.99 -8.60 10.60
CA GLU A 89 32.11 -9.50 10.96
C GLU A 89 33.27 -9.33 9.96
#